data_AF-A0AAW2LPU8-F1
#
_entry.id   AF-A0AAW2LPU8-F1
#
_cell.length_a   1.000
_cell.length_b   1.000
_cell.length_c   1.000
_cell.angle_alpha   90.00
_cell.angle_beta   90.00
_cell.angle_gamma   90.00
#
_symmetry.space_group_name_H-M   'P 1'
#
loop_
_entity.id
_entity.type
_entity.pdbx_description
1 polymer ?
#
loop_
_entity_poly.entity_id
_entity_poly.type
_entity_poly.pdbx_seq_one_letter_code
_entity_poly.pdbx_strand_id
1 'polypeptide(L)'
;MAPYEALYGRKCRSPLHWDLDDHKQSRGDNREKMLQPELVQEAIDKVHLIRQRIQTVQARQKNYAVNQRIDLEFSVGDRVFLKPSPRKGITRFGKRNKLKPRYNGPFEIKTCWKSSI
;
A
#
# COMPACT_ATOMS: atom_id res chain seq x y z
N MET A 1 27.97 24.77 4.46
CA MET A 1 27.85 23.76 5.54
C MET A 1 26.43 23.23 5.52
N ALA A 2 26.22 21.91 5.59
CA ALA A 2 24.86 21.37 5.60
C ALA A 2 24.16 21.75 6.93
N PRO A 3 22.84 22.01 6.95
CA PRO A 3 22.14 22.51 8.15
C PRO A 3 22.35 21.66 9.42
N TYR A 4 22.44 20.34 9.26
CA TYR A 4 22.67 19.40 10.37
C TYR A 4 24.09 19.49 10.96
N GLU A 5 25.11 19.69 10.12
CA GLU A 5 26.50 19.85 10.57
C GLU A 5 26.69 21.13 11.38
N ALA A 6 25.97 22.20 11.01
CA ALA A 6 25.98 23.46 11.73
C ALA A 6 25.31 23.37 13.12
N LEU A 7 24.26 22.56 13.25
CA LEU A 7 23.51 22.40 14.49
C LEU A 7 24.19 21.46 15.49
N TYR A 8 24.79 20.37 15.00
CA TYR A 8 25.27 19.28 15.86
C TYR A 8 26.79 19.06 15.80
N GLY A 9 27.51 19.77 14.93
CA GLY A 9 28.96 19.63 14.77
C GLY A 9 29.40 18.26 14.24
N ARG A 10 28.47 17.48 13.66
CA ARG A 10 28.70 16.13 13.15
C ARG A 10 28.10 15.98 11.76
N LYS A 11 28.72 15.14 10.91
CA LYS A 11 28.17 14.79 9.59
C LYS A 11 26.89 13.98 9.74
N CYS A 12 25.91 14.22 8.85
CA CYS A 12 24.66 13.43 8.82
C CYS A 12 24.96 11.94 8.67
N ARG A 13 24.43 11.09 9.56
CA ARG A 13 24.38 9.64 9.33
C ARG A 13 23.21 9.33 8.39
N SER A 14 23.51 9.01 7.13
CA SER A 14 22.48 8.53 6.20
C SER A 14 22.14 7.07 6.53
N PRO A 15 20.86 6.64 6.49
CA PRO A 15 20.48 5.24 6.71
C PRO A 15 21.13 4.24 5.74
N LEU A 16 21.73 4.74 4.66
CA LEU A 16 22.42 3.97 3.64
C LEU A 16 23.89 3.67 3.99
N HIS A 17 24.45 4.29 5.03
CA HIS A 17 25.86 4.14 5.39
C HIS A 17 26.05 4.13 6.92
N TRP A 18 25.86 2.95 7.50
CA TRP A 18 26.02 2.70 8.95
C TRP A 18 27.44 2.36 9.37
N ASP A 19 28.38 2.25 8.43
CA ASP A 19 29.67 1.59 8.70
C ASP A 19 30.86 2.51 8.99
N LEU A 20 30.70 3.84 9.02
CA LEU A 20 31.91 4.68 9.03
C LEU A 20 32.54 4.94 10.39
N ASP A 21 31.81 5.04 11.49
CA ASP A 21 32.42 5.38 12.78
C ASP A 21 31.63 4.75 13.91
N ASP A 22 32.05 3.56 14.34
CA ASP A 22 32.09 3.08 15.74
C ASP A 22 32.56 1.60 15.74
N HIS A 23 33.75 1.35 16.28
CA HIS A 23 34.36 0.02 16.58
C HIS A 23 35.05 -0.75 15.45
N LYS A 24 36.20 -0.22 14.98
CA LYS A 24 37.22 -1.02 14.26
C LYS A 24 38.02 -2.00 15.14
N GLN A 25 37.64 -2.24 16.39
CA GLN A 25 38.47 -3.01 17.32
C GLN A 25 37.66 -3.86 18.31
N SER A 26 36.94 -4.88 17.82
CA SER A 26 36.55 -6.10 18.56
C SER A 26 35.76 -7.09 17.69
N ARG A 27 36.13 -7.21 16.40
CA ARG A 27 35.67 -8.29 15.53
C ARG A 27 36.90 -9.03 15.01
N GLY A 28 37.73 -9.48 15.94
CA GLY A 28 38.82 -10.41 15.65
C GLY A 28 38.23 -11.71 15.10
N ASP A 29 38.65 -12.05 13.89
CA ASP A 29 39.00 -13.39 13.38
C ASP A 29 38.05 -14.58 13.58
N ASN A 30 36.80 -14.35 14.00
CA ASN A 30 35.82 -15.42 14.26
C ASN A 30 34.55 -15.34 13.40
N ARG A 31 34.45 -14.42 12.42
CA ARG A 31 33.30 -14.41 11.51
C ARG A 31 33.40 -15.46 10.41
N GLU A 32 34.60 -15.75 9.94
CA GLU A 32 34.81 -16.73 8.86
C GLU A 32 34.73 -18.19 9.33
N LYS A 33 34.89 -18.45 10.64
CA LYS A 33 34.98 -19.83 11.18
C LYS A 33 33.70 -20.37 11.83
N MET A 34 32.59 -19.61 11.84
CA MET A 34 31.35 -20.02 12.51
C MET A 34 30.09 -20.05 11.63
N LEU A 35 30.20 -19.80 10.32
CA LEU A 35 29.06 -19.97 9.42
C LEU A 35 28.97 -21.43 9.00
N GLN A 36 28.32 -22.24 9.83
CA GLN A 36 27.94 -23.60 9.44
C GLN A 36 27.15 -23.52 8.12
N PRO A 37 27.53 -24.29 7.07
CA PRO A 37 26.85 -24.27 5.77
C PRO A 37 25.33 -24.48 5.87
N GLU A 38 24.88 -25.24 6.88
CA GLU A 38 23.48 -25.49 7.18
C GLU A 38 22.71 -24.22 7.55
N LEU A 39 23.30 -23.33 8.38
CA LEU A 39 22.68 -22.06 8.77
C LEU A 39 22.56 -21.10 7.58
N VAL A 40 23.53 -21.14 6.66
CA VAL A 40 23.50 -20.35 5.43
C VAL A 40 22.38 -20.83 4.52
N GLN A 41 22.23 -22.15 4.39
CA GLN A 41 21.18 -22.74 3.57
C GLN A 41 19.78 -22.43 4.13
N GLU A 42 19.59 -22.56 5.44
CA GLU A 42 18.35 -22.16 6.10
C GLU A 42 18.02 -20.67 5.89
N ALA A 43 19.03 -19.81 5.90
CA ALA A 43 18.83 -18.38 5.67
C ALA A 43 18.37 -18.11 4.22
N ILE A 44 18.94 -18.82 3.24
CA ILE A 44 18.54 -18.74 1.83
C ILE A 44 17.07 -19.17 1.66
N ASP A 45 16.68 -20.28 2.28
CA ASP A 45 15.30 -20.79 2.22
C ASP A 45 14.31 -19.82 2.86
N LYS A 46 14.67 -19.24 4.01
CA LYS A 46 13.86 -18.20 4.68
C LYS A 46 13.73 -16.95 3.82
N VAL A 47 14.79 -16.51 3.16
CA VAL A 47 14.75 -15.37 2.21
C VAL A 47 13.86 -15.67 1.02
N HIS A 48 13.95 -16.89 0.47
CA HIS A 48 13.09 -17.31 -0.64
C HIS A 48 11.61 -17.31 -0.23
N LEU A 49 11.30 -17.86 0.95
CA LEU A 49 9.95 -17.86 1.52
C LEU A 49 9.41 -16.44 1.72
N ILE A 50 10.23 -15.52 2.23
CA ILE A 50 9.84 -14.12 2.42
C ILE A 50 9.51 -13.47 1.07
N ARG A 51 10.34 -13.68 0.04
CA ARG A 51 10.10 -13.15 -1.31
C ARG A 51 8.79 -13.67 -1.90
N GLN A 52 8.52 -14.97 -1.78
CA GLN A 52 7.26 -15.57 -2.23
C GLN A 52 6.05 -14.97 -1.48
N ARG A 53 6.15 -14.81 -0.15
CA ARG A 53 5.08 -14.19 0.65
C ARG A 53 4.82 -12.73 0.23
N ILE A 54 5.86 -11.96 -0.04
CA ILE A 54 5.71 -10.57 -0.52
C ILE A 54 5.02 -10.56 -1.88
N GLN A 55 5.46 -11.40 -2.82
CA GLN A 55 4.85 -11.49 -4.16
C GLN A 55 3.37 -11.89 -4.10
N THR A 56 3.02 -12.88 -3.28
CA THR A 56 1.62 -13.30 -3.10
C THR A 56 0.75 -12.20 -2.49
N VAL A 57 1.26 -11.43 -1.52
CA VAL A 57 0.55 -10.28 -0.95
C VAL A 57 0.37 -9.18 -1.99
N GLN A 58 1.41 -8.86 -2.78
CA GLN A 58 1.31 -7.88 -3.86
C GLN A 58 0.31 -8.31 -4.93
N ALA A 59 0.30 -9.58 -5.32
CA ALA A 59 -0.67 -10.13 -6.27
C ALA A 59 -2.11 -10.01 -5.73
N ARG A 60 -2.34 -10.33 -4.45
CA ARG A 60 -3.64 -10.14 -3.79
C ARG A 60 -4.06 -8.67 -3.80
N GLN A 61 -3.17 -7.75 -3.44
CA GLN A 61 -3.45 -6.31 -3.47
C GLN A 61 -3.77 -5.81 -4.87
N LYS A 62 -3.03 -6.25 -5.89
CA LYS A 62 -3.30 -5.93 -7.30
C LYS A 62 -4.68 -6.44 -7.70
N ASN A 63 -5.05 -7.68 -7.36
CA ASN A 63 -6.37 -8.22 -7.68
C ASN A 63 -7.50 -7.44 -6.99
N TYR A 64 -7.34 -7.03 -5.73
CA TYR A 64 -8.33 -6.16 -5.07
C TYR A 64 -8.43 -4.79 -5.72
N ALA A 65 -7.31 -4.17 -6.06
CA ALA A 65 -7.30 -2.87 -6.72
C ALA A 65 -7.89 -2.94 -8.13
N VAL A 66 -7.62 -4.00 -8.89
CA VAL A 66 -8.16 -4.22 -10.23
C VAL A 66 -9.66 -4.49 -10.17
N ASN A 67 -10.12 -5.43 -9.32
CA ASN A 67 -11.55 -5.75 -9.21
C ASN A 67 -12.41 -4.57 -8.73
N GLN A 68 -11.85 -3.65 -7.95
CA GLN A 68 -12.52 -2.41 -7.54
C GLN A 68 -12.49 -1.30 -8.60
N ARG A 69 -11.69 -1.48 -9.66
CA ARG A 69 -11.55 -0.58 -10.81
C ARG A 69 -12.14 -1.17 -12.10
N ILE A 70 -12.75 -2.35 -12.05
CA ILE A 70 -13.54 -2.84 -13.18
C ILE A 70 -14.71 -1.87 -13.30
N ASP A 71 -14.72 -1.10 -14.38
CA ASP A 71 -15.87 -0.30 -14.76
C ASP A 71 -17.04 -1.28 -14.93
N LEU A 72 -18.05 -1.12 -14.06
CA LEU A 72 -19.23 -1.97 -14.13
C LEU A 72 -19.97 -1.61 -15.42
N GLU A 73 -19.81 -2.46 -16.44
CA GLU A 73 -20.55 -2.31 -17.69
C GLU A 73 -22.01 -2.65 -17.43
N PHE A 74 -22.88 -1.69 -17.73
CA PHE A 74 -24.32 -1.87 -17.61
C PHE A 74 -24.97 -1.93 -18.99
N SER A 75 -26.01 -2.75 -19.09
CA SER A 75 -26.85 -2.85 -20.28
C SER A 75 -28.12 -2.02 -20.13
N VAL A 76 -28.73 -1.66 -21.26
CA VAL A 76 -30.07 -1.04 -21.26
C VAL A 76 -31.06 -2.05 -20.68
N GLY A 77 -31.86 -1.62 -19.70
CA GLY A 77 -32.80 -2.48 -18.97
C GLY A 77 -32.31 -2.95 -17.59
N ASP A 78 -31.02 -2.80 -17.28
CA ASP A 78 -30.52 -3.12 -15.93
C ASP A 78 -31.07 -2.15 -14.89
N ARG A 79 -31.40 -2.68 -13.70
CA ARG A 79 -31.86 -1.88 -12.56
C ARG A 79 -30.71 -1.60 -11.59
N VAL A 80 -30.33 -0.33 -11.47
CA VAL A 80 -29.18 0.09 -10.65
C VAL A 80 -29.59 1.06 -9.55
N PHE A 81 -28.86 1.01 -8.43
CA PHE A 81 -29.01 1.95 -7.33
C PHE A 81 -28.02 3.10 -7.47
N LEU A 82 -28.50 4.34 -7.39
CA LEU A 82 -27.64 5.52 -7.55
C LEU A 82 -27.10 6.03 -6.22
N LYS A 83 -25.79 6.25 -6.14
CA LYS A 83 -25.15 6.88 -4.98
C LYS A 83 -25.40 8.40 -5.02
N PRO A 84 -25.91 9.01 -3.95
CA PRO A 84 -26.05 10.46 -3.88
C PRO A 84 -24.69 11.15 -4.01
N SER A 85 -24.63 12.23 -4.80
CA SER A 85 -23.41 13.06 -4.89
C SER A 85 -23.06 13.64 -3.51
N PRO A 86 -21.78 13.64 -3.10
CA PRO A 86 -21.35 14.26 -1.84
C PRO A 86 -21.81 15.72 -1.70
N ARG A 87 -21.91 16.45 -2.82
CA ARG A 87 -22.35 17.85 -2.88
C ARG A 87 -23.84 18.02 -2.60
N LYS A 88 -24.67 17.00 -2.90
CA LYS A 88 -26.12 17.03 -2.61
C LYS A 88 -26.44 16.86 -1.11
N GLY A 89 -25.44 16.56 -0.27
CA GLY A 89 -25.59 16.25 1.16
C GLY A 89 -25.10 17.33 2.13
N ILE A 90 -24.69 18.52 1.68
CA ILE A 90 -24.23 19.60 2.56
C ILE A 90 -25.44 20.41 3.07
N THR A 91 -26.34 19.79 3.82
CA THR A 91 -27.16 20.53 4.80
C THR A 91 -26.25 20.83 5.99
N ARG A 92 -25.61 22.00 5.96
CA ARG A 92 -24.60 22.45 6.93
C ARG A 92 -25.14 22.56 8.37
N PHE A 93 -26.46 22.70 8.56
CA PHE A 93 -27.11 22.64 9.87
C PHE A 93 -28.54 22.09 9.71
N GLY A 94 -28.93 21.16 10.59
CA GLY A 94 -30.31 20.66 10.71
C GLY A 94 -30.51 19.19 10.35
N LYS A 95 -30.31 18.32 11.35
CA LYS A 95 -30.71 16.89 11.41
C LYS A 95 -30.12 15.98 10.32
N ARG A 96 -29.01 15.32 10.64
CA ARG A 96 -28.71 13.98 10.11
C ARG A 96 -29.88 13.07 10.53
N ASN A 97 -30.82 12.77 9.63
CA ASN A 97 -31.73 11.66 9.89
C ASN A 97 -30.84 10.42 9.99
N LYS A 98 -30.62 9.93 11.22
CA LYS A 98 -30.04 8.61 11.43
C LYS A 98 -30.92 7.64 10.61
N LEU A 99 -30.29 6.71 9.88
CA LEU A 99 -30.95 5.73 8.99
C LEU A 99 -31.41 6.21 7.59
N LYS A 100 -30.81 7.27 6.99
CA LYS A 100 -31.04 7.51 5.55
C LYS A 100 -30.44 6.38 4.69
N PRO A 101 -31.14 5.96 3.61
CA PRO A 101 -30.59 4.97 2.69
C PRO A 101 -29.31 5.51 2.03
N ARG A 102 -28.30 4.63 1.90
CA ARG A 102 -27.01 4.98 1.28
C ARG A 102 -27.12 5.18 -0.24
N TYR A 103 -28.13 4.59 -0.86
CA TYR A 103 -28.40 4.66 -2.28
C TYR A 103 -29.88 4.98 -2.53
N ASN A 104 -30.15 5.69 -3.62
CA ASN A 104 -31.51 5.92 -4.10
C ASN A 104 -31.98 4.72 -4.93
N GLY A 105 -33.29 4.45 -4.94
CA GLY A 105 -33.95 3.22 -5.42
C GLY A 105 -33.55 2.69 -6.82
N PRO A 106 -34.16 1.58 -7.28
CA PRO A 106 -33.77 0.97 -8.53
C PRO A 106 -34.21 1.83 -9.71
N PHE A 107 -33.23 2.29 -10.51
CA PHE A 107 -33.45 2.99 -11.76
C PHE A 107 -33.11 2.08 -12.93
N GLU A 108 -33.94 2.09 -13.96
CA GLU A 108 -33.67 1.40 -15.21
C GLU A 108 -32.76 2.24 -16.10
N ILE A 109 -31.71 1.64 -16.63
CA ILE A 109 -30.81 2.29 -17.57
C ILE A 109 -31.48 2.34 -18.94
N LYS A 110 -31.79 3.55 -19.42
CA LYS A 110 -32.47 3.76 -20.70
C LYS A 110 -31.54 3.76 -21.91
N THR A 111 -30.31 4.24 -21.73
CA THR A 111 -29.32 4.38 -22.80
C THR A 111 -27.92 4.21 -22.25
N CYS A 112 -27.11 3.37 -22.88
CA CYS A 112 -25.70 3.19 -22.52
C CYS A 112 -24.84 3.96 -23.51
N TRP A 113 -24.07 4.92 -23.03
CA TRP A 113 -23.09 5.64 -23.83
C TRP A 113 -21.73 5.04 -23.50
N LYS A 114 -21.10 4.37 -24.47
CA LYS A 114 -19.72 3.91 -24.30
C LYS A 114 -18.80 5.11 -24.43
N SER A 115 -18.32 5.61 -23.30
CA SER A 115 -17.22 6.58 -23.28
C SER A 115 -15.97 5.85 -23.76
N SER A 116 -15.57 6.03 -25.02
CA SER A 116 -14.22 5.67 -25.45
C SER A 116 -13.25 6.62 -24.74
N ILE A 117 -12.40 6.07 -23.88
CA ILE A 117 -11.20 6.73 -23.35
C ILE A 117 -10.02 6.17 -24.14
#